data_AF-A0A7L1N9L1-F1
#
_entry.id   AF-A0A7L1N9L1-F1
#
_cell.length_a   1.000
_cell.length_b   1.000
_cell.length_c   1.000
_cell.angle_alpha   90.00
_cell.angle_beta   90.00
_cell.angle_gamma   90.00
#
_symmetry.space_group_name_H-M   'P 1'
#
loop_
_entity.id
_entity.type
_entity.pdbx_description
1 polymer ?
#
loop_
_entity_poly.entity_id
_entity_poly.type
_entity_poly.pdbx_seq_one_letter_code
_entity_poly.pdbx_strand_id
1 'polypeptide(L)'
;SKQTELMELVKKEVRSLLIAAKKGLTPAQLEQEYLAVVGKPFPLQDLGFQSALELVANMPEVVRICPYGKDTLILKAIADEATKDVAELVARQRCTKARKSVAVRTDAASPSQNSKTLPQKGKASLLPPTVKAELQDLLSSSPVLLSDFDTAFFRRFGREFQYTQHGFFSMLEALSSVSDIIEVEQTRAGSLLFLKKYRASEVEKEEVLQASLAVEMPPLEPTCETESFYLTAEEMSEPVETQTVGRAVLLGHGLSFGHCSVMNRRWSKIQPIDLERSLLEKLILTPEIPPDAVQDRRLCSLPALERRCMVGVLVGFIVSPDQFYVNICSKEPPSDLQNMMSEMRYLYSHKIVSDRYVMPASSVRPGQLCCVMVANWWYRAIIHRVISDQEVEVFCADYGNLEIVQKSCLRFLKWCYLKLPAQAIPCSLAGVKPVEGVWSSAATLLFKELCVSKLLVGIVDKYVNGVLHLFLCDTSTKEDVYFHWVLTDRGHADICEENAPFQ
;
A
#
# COMPACT_ATOMS: atom_id res chain seq x y z
N SER A 1 27.80 17.07 18.30
CA SER A 1 28.05 15.64 18.01
C SER A 1 27.19 15.26 16.82
N LYS A 2 27.66 14.36 15.93
CA LYS A 2 26.98 14.02 14.67
C LYS A 2 25.50 13.66 14.85
N GLN A 3 25.15 12.92 15.90
CA GLN A 3 23.76 12.55 16.20
C GLN A 3 22.90 13.76 16.64
N THR A 4 23.49 14.72 17.35
CA THR A 4 22.85 16.01 17.70
C THR A 4 22.64 16.88 16.48
N GLU A 5 23.64 16.94 15.59
CA GLU A 5 23.57 17.71 14.33
C GLU A 5 22.53 17.11 13.37
N LEU A 6 22.44 15.77 13.28
CA LEU A 6 21.40 15.06 12.54
C LEU A 6 20.01 15.30 13.14
N MET A 7 19.86 15.24 14.47
CA MET A 7 18.59 15.53 15.14
C MET A 7 18.10 16.96 14.83
N GLU A 8 18.97 17.98 14.94
CA GLU A 8 18.61 19.37 14.63
C GLU A 8 18.37 19.65 13.14
N LEU A 9 18.86 18.80 12.23
CA LEU A 9 18.48 18.81 10.82
C LEU A 9 17.06 18.24 10.63
N VAL A 10 16.83 17.03 11.14
CA VAL A 10 15.54 16.31 11.02
C VAL A 10 14.39 17.11 11.62
N LYS A 11 14.61 17.79 12.76
CA LYS A 11 13.62 18.70 13.35
C LYS A 11 13.17 19.82 12.39
N LYS A 12 14.09 20.39 11.59
CA LYS A 12 13.76 21.45 10.62
C LYS A 12 13.00 20.90 9.42
N GLU A 13 13.42 19.73 8.92
CA GLU A 13 12.76 19.03 7.82
C GLU A 13 11.32 18.62 8.22
N VAL A 14 11.15 17.99 9.39
CA VAL A 14 9.85 17.63 9.97
C VAL A 14 8.97 18.86 10.22
N ARG A 15 9.53 19.98 10.72
CA ARG A 15 8.77 21.23 10.87
C ARG A 15 8.24 21.73 9.51
N SER A 16 9.08 21.74 8.48
CA SER A 16 8.70 22.18 7.12
C SER A 16 7.53 21.36 6.57
N LEU A 17 7.66 20.02 6.61
CA LEU A 17 6.63 19.08 6.14
C LEU A 17 5.29 19.28 6.88
N LEU A 18 5.33 19.38 8.20
CA LEU A 18 4.14 19.52 9.03
C LEU A 18 3.52 20.93 9.03
N ILE A 19 4.24 21.94 8.52
CA ILE A 19 3.68 23.28 8.22
C ILE A 19 2.96 23.29 6.88
N ALA A 20 3.52 22.66 5.84
CA ALA A 20 2.85 22.49 4.55
C ALA A 20 1.56 21.67 4.69
N ALA A 21 1.59 20.62 5.51
CA ALA A 21 0.45 19.75 5.78
C ALA A 21 -0.61 20.42 6.68
N LYS A 22 -1.45 21.30 6.13
CA LYS A 22 -2.51 22.05 6.83
C LYS A 22 -3.39 21.24 7.81
N LYS A 23 -3.69 19.98 7.48
CA LYS A 23 -4.52 19.10 8.33
C LYS A 23 -3.71 18.41 9.44
N GLY A 24 -2.38 18.42 9.33
CA GLY A 24 -1.45 17.48 9.93
C GLY A 24 -1.32 16.19 9.12
N LEU A 25 -0.29 15.39 9.44
CA LEU A 25 0.00 14.07 8.85
C LEU A 25 -0.14 12.96 9.90
N THR A 26 -0.47 11.74 9.53
CA THR A 26 -0.22 10.58 10.41
C THR A 26 1.28 10.24 10.42
N PRO A 27 1.79 9.46 11.40
CA PRO A 27 3.20 9.06 11.42
C PRO A 27 3.67 8.38 10.12
N ALA A 28 2.85 7.46 9.57
CA ALA A 28 3.14 6.79 8.31
C ALA A 28 3.13 7.75 7.09
N GLN A 29 2.29 8.79 7.11
CA GLN A 29 2.31 9.83 6.07
C GLN A 29 3.55 10.72 6.20
N LEU A 30 4.02 11.01 7.42
CA LEU A 30 5.26 11.77 7.62
C LEU A 30 6.48 11.02 7.08
N GLU A 31 6.57 9.70 7.26
CA GLU A 31 7.63 8.87 6.67
C GLU A 31 7.63 8.93 5.12
N GLN A 32 6.45 8.89 4.50
CA GLN A 32 6.30 8.98 3.04
C GLN A 32 6.62 10.38 2.50
N GLU A 33 6.11 11.44 3.14
CA GLU A 33 6.34 12.83 2.72
C GLU A 33 7.80 13.23 2.92
N TYR A 34 8.45 12.76 3.99
CA TYR A 34 9.88 12.95 4.21
C TYR A 34 10.71 12.28 3.12
N LEU A 35 10.40 11.03 2.75
CA LEU A 35 11.07 10.37 1.63
C LEU A 35 10.84 11.09 0.29
N ALA A 36 9.63 11.60 0.05
CA ALA A 36 9.27 12.30 -1.19
C ALA A 36 9.94 13.67 -1.34
N VAL A 37 10.12 14.43 -0.25
CA VAL A 37 10.63 15.81 -0.28
C VAL A 37 12.12 15.91 0.08
N VAL A 38 12.61 15.09 1.01
CA VAL A 38 14.04 15.09 1.44
C VAL A 38 14.87 14.12 0.59
N GLY A 39 14.23 13.21 -0.16
CA GLY A 39 14.90 12.22 -1.02
C GLY A 39 15.66 11.14 -0.26
N LYS A 40 15.36 10.96 1.04
CA LYS A 40 16.05 10.05 1.96
C LYS A 40 15.04 9.31 2.84
N PRO A 41 15.30 8.07 3.26
CA PRO A 41 14.46 7.40 4.26
C PRO A 41 14.45 8.21 5.57
N PHE A 42 13.35 8.14 6.32
CA PHE A 42 13.26 8.79 7.62
C PHE A 42 14.28 8.13 8.58
N PRO A 43 15.21 8.90 9.20
CA PRO A 43 16.43 8.35 9.81
C PRO A 43 16.21 7.76 11.21
N LEU A 44 15.25 6.84 11.32
CA LEU A 44 14.89 6.15 12.56
C LEU A 44 16.07 5.34 13.10
N GLN A 45 16.74 4.57 12.23
CA GLN A 45 17.87 3.71 12.61
C GLN A 45 19.11 4.53 13.00
N ASP A 46 19.42 5.61 12.27
CA ASP A 46 20.57 6.49 12.56
C ASP A 46 20.41 7.29 13.88
N LEU A 47 19.16 7.50 14.31
CA LEU A 47 18.83 8.19 15.56
C LEU A 47 18.51 7.24 16.73
N GLY A 48 18.22 5.96 16.45
CA GLY A 48 18.00 4.89 17.45
C GLY A 48 16.53 4.55 17.76
N PHE A 49 15.58 5.05 16.98
CA PHE A 49 14.14 4.89 17.20
C PHE A 49 13.53 3.74 16.39
N GLN A 50 12.46 3.13 16.92
CA GLN A 50 11.75 2.00 16.30
C GLN A 50 10.54 2.44 15.46
N SER A 51 10.07 3.69 15.58
CA SER A 51 8.96 4.22 14.77
C SER A 51 9.00 5.75 14.63
N ALA A 52 8.36 6.30 13.59
CA ALA A 52 8.18 7.75 13.46
C ALA A 52 7.42 8.37 14.64
N LEU A 53 6.48 7.66 15.26
CA LEU A 53 5.73 8.17 16.41
C LEU A 53 6.64 8.36 17.64
N GLU A 54 7.59 7.46 17.84
CA GLU A 54 8.58 7.53 18.92
C GLU A 54 9.58 8.68 18.69
N LEU A 55 10.09 8.83 17.46
CA LEU A 55 10.98 9.93 17.08
C LEU A 55 10.29 11.30 17.23
N VAL A 56 9.06 11.46 16.74
CA VAL A 56 8.36 12.76 16.86
C VAL A 56 7.90 13.09 18.28
N ALA A 57 7.65 12.08 19.13
CA ALA A 57 7.40 12.28 20.56
C ALA A 57 8.64 12.83 21.30
N ASN A 58 9.85 12.59 20.78
CA ASN A 58 11.11 13.11 21.31
C ASN A 58 11.47 14.53 20.77
N MET A 59 10.57 15.19 20.04
CA MET A 59 10.70 16.60 19.62
C MET A 59 9.41 17.42 19.89
N PRO A 60 8.96 17.53 21.15
CA PRO A 60 7.71 18.20 21.53
C PRO A 60 7.70 19.72 21.30
N GLU A 61 8.84 20.33 20.97
CA GLU A 61 9.00 21.72 20.52
C GLU A 61 8.82 21.89 18.99
N VAL A 62 8.75 20.78 18.26
CA VAL A 62 8.56 20.72 16.81
C VAL A 62 7.17 20.18 16.46
N VAL A 63 6.75 19.11 17.14
CA VAL A 63 5.55 18.34 16.77
C VAL A 63 4.55 18.31 17.91
N ARG A 64 3.33 18.77 17.63
CA ARG A 64 2.16 18.53 18.46
C ARG A 64 1.42 17.31 17.96
N ILE A 65 1.38 16.26 18.77
CA ILE A 65 0.56 15.07 18.53
C ILE A 65 -0.89 15.41 18.94
N CYS A 66 -1.86 15.10 18.09
CA CYS A 66 -3.28 15.33 18.33
C CYS A 66 -4.11 14.07 18.01
N PRO A 67 -5.03 13.63 18.88
CA PRO A 67 -5.96 12.56 18.53
C PRO A 67 -6.97 13.03 17.47
N TYR A 68 -7.34 12.12 16.56
CA TYR A 68 -8.28 12.38 15.46
C TYR A 68 -9.16 11.15 15.21
N GLY A 69 -10.42 11.21 15.62
CA GLY A 69 -11.28 10.01 15.67
C GLY A 69 -10.93 9.13 16.88
N LYS A 70 -11.23 7.83 16.81
CA LYS A 70 -11.04 6.91 17.94
C LYS A 70 -9.59 6.43 18.10
N ASP A 71 -8.91 6.09 17.01
CA ASP A 71 -7.63 5.36 17.04
C ASP A 71 -6.53 5.96 16.13
N THR A 72 -6.72 7.16 15.58
CA THR A 72 -5.74 7.81 14.69
C THR A 72 -5.07 9.01 15.37
N LEU A 73 -3.74 9.08 15.28
CA LEU A 73 -2.95 10.25 15.70
C LEU A 73 -2.56 11.09 14.48
N ILE A 74 -2.73 12.41 14.61
CA ILE A 74 -2.30 13.40 13.63
C ILE A 74 -1.22 14.30 14.25
N LEU A 75 -0.10 14.36 13.57
CA LEU A 75 1.06 15.22 13.86
C LEU A 75 0.83 16.59 13.23
N LYS A 76 1.08 17.67 13.98
CA LYS A 76 1.02 19.05 13.49
C LYS A 76 2.27 19.81 13.91
N ALA A 77 2.74 20.72 13.05
CA ALA A 77 3.87 21.56 13.40
C ALA A 77 3.52 22.51 14.57
N ILE A 78 4.52 22.75 15.41
CA ILE A 78 4.60 23.91 16.27
C ILE A 78 5.47 24.93 15.53
N ALA A 79 4.85 26.04 15.15
CA ALA A 79 5.54 27.16 14.53
C ALA A 79 6.40 27.88 15.56
N ASP A 80 7.64 28.16 15.19
CA ASP A 80 8.53 29.09 15.88
C ASP A 80 8.44 30.48 15.24
N GLU A 81 9.10 31.49 15.82
CA GLU A 81 9.06 32.87 15.31
C GLU A 81 9.63 33.01 13.88
N ALA A 82 10.38 32.03 13.37
CA ALA A 82 10.87 32.01 11.99
C ALA A 82 9.88 31.38 10.98
N THR A 83 8.87 30.66 11.46
CA THR A 83 7.92 29.88 10.62
C THR A 83 6.45 30.26 10.83
N LYS A 84 6.18 31.15 11.79
CA LYS A 84 4.88 31.74 12.17
C LYS A 84 4.05 32.24 11.00
N ASP A 85 4.63 33.06 10.13
CA ASP A 85 3.94 33.66 8.97
C ASP A 85 3.53 32.61 7.94
N VAL A 86 4.38 31.60 7.71
CA VAL A 86 4.11 30.48 6.80
C VAL A 86 2.97 29.62 7.33
N ALA A 87 2.99 29.30 8.63
CA ALA A 87 1.93 28.55 9.29
C ALA A 87 0.59 29.29 9.26
N GLU A 88 0.57 30.62 9.45
CA GLU A 88 -0.65 31.41 9.31
C GLU A 88 -1.13 31.50 7.85
N LEU A 89 -0.24 31.66 6.88
CA LEU A 89 -0.59 31.66 5.45
C LEU A 89 -1.25 30.33 5.04
N VAL A 90 -0.67 29.19 5.44
CA VAL A 90 -1.28 27.87 5.24
C VAL A 90 -2.61 27.76 5.98
N ALA A 91 -2.73 28.24 7.22
CA ALA A 91 -3.98 28.26 7.97
C ALA A 91 -5.10 29.08 7.28
N ARG A 92 -4.75 30.13 6.50
CA ARG A 92 -5.69 30.98 5.76
C ARG A 92 -6.14 30.42 4.39
N GLN A 93 -5.44 29.43 3.81
CA GLN A 93 -5.81 28.80 2.52
C GLN A 93 -7.26 28.25 2.51
N ARG A 94 -8.07 28.59 1.49
CA ARG A 94 -9.48 28.16 1.39
C ARG A 94 -9.61 26.76 0.80
N CYS A 95 -10.21 25.83 1.54
CA CYS A 95 -10.64 24.54 1.02
C CYS A 95 -11.98 24.69 0.27
N THR A 96 -12.03 24.34 -1.02
CA THR A 96 -13.25 24.39 -1.83
C THR A 96 -14.25 23.32 -1.38
N LYS A 97 -15.42 23.76 -0.89
CA LYS A 97 -16.50 22.86 -0.46
C LYS A 97 -17.23 22.29 -1.68
N ALA A 98 -17.49 20.99 -1.68
CA ALA A 98 -18.33 20.35 -2.69
C ALA A 98 -19.74 20.98 -2.69
N ARG A 99 -20.25 21.36 -3.87
CA ARG A 99 -21.63 21.83 -4.04
C ARG A 99 -22.59 20.65 -3.91
N LYS A 100 -23.57 20.75 -3.01
CA LYS A 100 -24.74 19.87 -3.02
C LYS A 100 -25.57 20.16 -4.27
N SER A 101 -25.94 19.12 -5.02
CA SER A 101 -26.93 19.24 -6.09
C SER A 101 -28.32 19.46 -5.50
N VAL A 102 -29.07 20.40 -6.07
CA VAL A 102 -30.49 20.59 -5.77
C VAL A 102 -31.29 19.66 -6.68
N ALA A 103 -32.26 18.94 -6.11
CA ALA A 103 -33.12 18.05 -6.88
C ALA A 103 -34.18 18.85 -7.67
N VAL A 104 -34.26 18.60 -8.97
CA VAL A 104 -35.40 19.00 -9.82
C VAL A 104 -36.08 17.71 -10.29
N ARG A 105 -37.40 17.67 -10.23
CA ARG A 105 -38.23 16.56 -10.75
C ARG A 105 -38.79 16.94 -12.11
N THR A 106 -38.74 16.01 -13.05
CA THR A 106 -39.70 15.88 -14.16
C THR A 106 -39.65 14.45 -14.71
N ASP A 107 -40.82 13.89 -15.01
CA ASP A 107 -40.98 12.50 -15.45
C ASP A 107 -40.99 12.39 -16.99
N ALA A 108 -40.34 11.37 -17.54
CA ALA A 108 -40.55 10.88 -18.91
C ALA A 108 -40.09 9.40 -19.04
N ALA A 109 -40.75 8.64 -19.92
CA ALA A 109 -40.63 7.18 -19.97
C ALA A 109 -39.38 6.63 -20.72
N SER A 110 -38.98 5.41 -20.35
CA SER A 110 -38.02 4.56 -21.08
C SER A 110 -38.63 3.95 -22.36
N PRO A 111 -37.83 3.36 -23.28
CA PRO A 111 -37.53 1.92 -23.11
C PRO A 111 -36.13 1.43 -23.57
N SER A 112 -35.45 0.77 -22.62
CA SER A 112 -34.68 -0.50 -22.71
C SER A 112 -33.58 -0.80 -23.78
N GLN A 113 -32.74 -1.77 -23.38
CA GLN A 113 -31.71 -2.51 -24.14
C GLN A 113 -30.36 -1.78 -24.39
N ASN A 114 -29.18 -2.35 -24.07
CA ASN A 114 -28.87 -3.62 -23.38
C ASN A 114 -27.69 -3.47 -22.41
N SER A 115 -27.72 -4.24 -21.31
CA SER A 115 -26.70 -4.20 -20.26
C SER A 115 -25.66 -5.32 -20.40
N LYS A 116 -24.41 -4.99 -20.11
CA LYS A 116 -23.39 -5.93 -19.62
C LYS A 116 -22.71 -5.31 -18.41
N THR A 117 -22.84 -5.96 -17.26
CA THR A 117 -22.45 -5.43 -15.95
C THR A 117 -20.98 -5.62 -15.65
N LEU A 118 -20.32 -4.56 -15.18
CA LEU A 118 -19.09 -4.67 -14.39
C LEU A 118 -19.44 -5.15 -12.95
N PRO A 119 -18.52 -5.85 -12.26
CA PRO A 119 -18.68 -6.17 -10.85
C PRO A 119 -18.63 -4.90 -9.98
N GLN A 120 -19.49 -4.83 -8.96
CA GLN A 120 -19.64 -3.66 -8.09
C GLN A 120 -18.62 -3.65 -6.93
N LYS A 121 -18.22 -2.45 -6.49
CA LYS A 121 -17.55 -2.24 -5.20
C LYS A 121 -18.51 -2.55 -4.04
N GLY A 122 -17.96 -3.12 -2.96
CA GLY A 122 -18.58 -3.07 -1.63
C GLY A 122 -19.35 -4.31 -1.19
N LYS A 123 -18.63 -5.27 -0.59
CA LYS A 123 -19.13 -6.01 0.58
C LYS A 123 -18.29 -5.61 1.77
N ALA A 124 -18.90 -5.48 2.95
CA ALA A 124 -18.13 -5.42 4.19
C ALA A 124 -17.47 -6.77 4.42
N SER A 125 -16.17 -6.78 4.74
CA SER A 125 -15.48 -7.97 5.23
C SER A 125 -16.12 -8.39 6.54
N LEU A 126 -16.56 -9.64 6.62
CA LEU A 126 -17.11 -10.25 7.84
C LEU A 126 -16.31 -11.53 8.09
N LEU A 127 -15.81 -11.72 9.31
CA LEU A 127 -15.08 -12.93 9.66
C LEU A 127 -15.96 -14.18 9.45
N PRO A 128 -15.43 -15.26 8.83
CA PRO A 128 -16.19 -16.49 8.65
C PRO A 128 -16.74 -17.04 9.97
N PRO A 129 -17.92 -17.72 9.98
CA PRO A 129 -18.50 -18.27 11.20
C PRO A 129 -17.57 -19.24 11.97
N THR A 130 -16.67 -19.93 11.27
CA THR A 130 -15.61 -20.75 11.87
C THR A 130 -14.64 -19.92 12.71
N VAL A 131 -14.08 -18.86 12.13
CA VAL A 131 -13.14 -17.95 12.81
C VAL A 131 -13.83 -17.22 13.96
N LYS A 132 -15.10 -16.85 13.77
CA LYS A 132 -15.94 -16.28 14.84
C LYS A 132 -16.16 -17.26 16.01
N ALA A 133 -16.25 -18.56 15.75
CA ALA A 133 -16.33 -19.60 16.78
C ALA A 133 -14.98 -19.87 17.47
N GLU A 134 -13.85 -19.81 16.74
CA GLU A 134 -12.50 -19.94 17.32
C GLU A 134 -12.17 -18.75 18.26
N LEU A 135 -12.57 -17.54 17.89
CA LEU A 135 -12.49 -16.37 18.79
C LEU A 135 -13.36 -16.53 20.05
N GLN A 136 -14.51 -17.20 19.92
CA GLN A 136 -15.36 -17.53 21.08
C GLN A 136 -14.73 -18.61 21.97
N ASP A 137 -14.14 -19.65 21.39
CA ASP A 137 -13.45 -20.70 22.16
C ASP A 137 -12.24 -20.12 22.91
N LEU A 138 -11.41 -19.30 22.27
CA LEU A 138 -10.25 -18.67 22.91
C LEU A 138 -10.65 -17.81 24.13
N LEU A 139 -11.65 -16.94 23.95
CA LEU A 139 -12.11 -16.01 24.99
C LEU A 139 -13.16 -16.62 25.94
N SER A 140 -13.49 -17.91 25.81
CA SER A 140 -14.38 -18.64 26.72
C SER A 140 -13.70 -19.01 28.04
N SER A 141 -12.36 -19.15 28.04
CA SER A 141 -11.59 -19.64 29.17
C SER A 141 -11.02 -18.52 30.04
N SER A 142 -10.63 -17.40 29.43
CA SER A 142 -10.16 -16.19 30.12
C SER A 142 -10.18 -14.98 29.18
N PRO A 143 -10.27 -13.75 29.70
CA PRO A 143 -9.90 -12.55 28.94
C PRO A 143 -8.44 -12.60 28.45
N VAL A 144 -8.13 -11.92 27.35
CA VAL A 144 -6.80 -11.92 26.71
C VAL A 144 -6.40 -10.50 26.32
N LEU A 145 -5.19 -10.05 26.67
CA LEU A 145 -4.68 -8.76 26.22
C LEU A 145 -4.38 -8.78 24.72
N LEU A 146 -4.66 -7.70 24.01
CA LEU A 146 -4.42 -7.57 22.57
C LEU A 146 -2.94 -7.72 22.19
N SER A 147 -2.01 -7.40 23.10
CA SER A 147 -0.56 -7.66 23.00
C SER A 147 -0.22 -9.15 22.92
N ASP A 148 -0.97 -9.99 23.63
CA ASP A 148 -0.71 -11.41 23.83
C ASP A 148 -1.62 -12.28 22.96
N PHE A 149 -2.55 -11.65 22.22
CA PHE A 149 -3.61 -12.32 21.46
C PHE A 149 -3.07 -13.35 20.46
N ASP A 150 -2.09 -13.00 19.63
CA ASP A 150 -1.51 -13.95 18.66
C ASP A 150 -0.79 -15.11 19.36
N THR A 151 -0.16 -14.87 20.52
CA THR A 151 0.45 -15.92 21.34
C THR A 151 -0.60 -16.85 21.94
N ALA A 152 -1.73 -16.31 22.41
CA ALA A 152 -2.84 -17.08 22.94
C ALA A 152 -3.56 -17.90 21.85
N PHE A 153 -3.85 -17.28 20.70
CA PHE A 153 -4.47 -17.93 19.55
C PHE A 153 -3.57 -19.05 18.99
N PHE A 154 -2.25 -18.81 18.85
CA PHE A 154 -1.29 -19.83 18.44
C PHE A 154 -1.22 -21.00 19.43
N ARG A 155 -1.18 -20.73 20.75
CA ARG A 155 -1.18 -21.79 21.78
C ARG A 155 -2.47 -22.63 21.76
N ARG A 156 -3.61 -22.06 21.37
CA ARG A 156 -4.91 -22.76 21.33
C ARG A 156 -5.15 -23.52 20.02
N PHE A 157 -4.74 -22.98 18.87
CA PHE A 157 -5.10 -23.49 17.54
C PHE A 157 -3.91 -23.92 16.66
N GLY A 158 -2.68 -23.81 17.16
CA GLY A 158 -1.45 -24.23 16.45
C GLY A 158 -1.09 -23.40 15.22
N ARG A 159 -1.67 -22.20 15.08
CA ARG A 159 -1.48 -21.28 13.94
C ARG A 159 -1.73 -19.84 14.33
N GLU A 160 -1.18 -18.90 13.56
CA GLU A 160 -1.40 -17.45 13.72
C GLU A 160 -2.82 -17.03 13.27
N PHE A 161 -3.30 -15.87 13.75
CA PHE A 161 -4.62 -15.36 13.37
C PHE A 161 -4.56 -14.57 12.06
N GLN A 162 -4.87 -15.22 10.94
CA GLN A 162 -4.64 -14.70 9.59
C GLN A 162 -5.74 -13.73 9.09
N TYR A 163 -5.99 -12.64 9.84
CA TYR A 163 -7.03 -11.64 9.54
C TYR A 163 -6.93 -11.04 8.12
N THR A 164 -5.72 -10.91 7.58
CA THR A 164 -5.47 -10.41 6.22
C THR A 164 -6.07 -11.30 5.13
N GLN A 165 -6.11 -12.62 5.33
CA GLN A 165 -6.76 -13.56 4.40
C GLN A 165 -8.29 -13.44 4.41
N HIS A 166 -8.87 -12.83 5.44
CA HIS A 166 -10.30 -12.57 5.55
C HIS A 166 -10.68 -11.14 5.10
N GLY A 167 -9.74 -10.40 4.50
CA GLY A 167 -9.98 -9.09 3.93
C GLY A 167 -10.02 -7.94 4.94
N PHE A 168 -9.25 -8.06 6.03
CA PHE A 168 -9.05 -6.99 7.02
C PHE A 168 -7.62 -6.47 6.98
N PHE A 169 -7.45 -5.17 7.15
CA PHE A 169 -6.16 -4.47 7.09
C PHE A 169 -5.47 -4.38 8.47
N SER A 170 -6.18 -4.68 9.56
CA SER A 170 -5.61 -4.77 10.91
C SER A 170 -6.35 -5.76 11.81
N MET A 171 -5.66 -6.23 12.85
CA MET A 171 -6.24 -7.01 13.95
C MET A 171 -7.46 -6.32 14.57
N LEU A 172 -7.35 -5.00 14.82
CA LEU A 172 -8.41 -4.20 15.44
C LEU A 172 -9.66 -4.09 14.55
N GLU A 173 -9.49 -4.01 13.24
CA GLU A 173 -10.59 -4.01 12.26
C GLU A 173 -11.31 -5.38 12.22
N ALA A 174 -10.53 -6.47 12.22
CA ALA A 174 -11.06 -7.83 12.26
C ALA A 174 -11.87 -8.08 13.55
N LEU A 175 -11.34 -7.70 14.71
CA LEU A 175 -12.05 -7.76 15.99
C LEU A 175 -13.28 -6.82 16.02
N SER A 176 -13.21 -5.65 15.39
CA SER A 176 -14.36 -4.74 15.24
C SER A 176 -15.49 -5.36 14.42
N SER A 177 -15.18 -6.19 13.42
CA SER A 177 -16.19 -6.92 12.63
C SER A 177 -17.00 -7.96 13.43
N VAL A 178 -16.50 -8.36 14.61
CA VAL A 178 -17.15 -9.27 15.56
C VAL A 178 -17.42 -8.60 16.92
N SER A 179 -17.58 -7.27 16.90
CA SER A 179 -17.99 -6.47 18.07
C SER A 179 -19.41 -6.78 18.58
N ASP A 180 -20.13 -7.72 17.95
CA ASP A 180 -21.38 -8.30 18.48
C ASP A 180 -21.13 -9.42 19.51
N ILE A 181 -19.93 -10.02 19.53
CA ILE A 181 -19.57 -11.11 20.46
C ILE A 181 -18.39 -10.77 21.39
N ILE A 182 -17.44 -9.95 20.92
CA ILE A 182 -16.27 -9.50 21.67
C ILE A 182 -16.46 -8.05 22.11
N GLU A 183 -15.96 -7.73 23.30
CA GLU A 183 -15.83 -6.38 23.81
C GLU A 183 -14.38 -6.11 24.21
N VAL A 184 -13.99 -4.84 24.24
CA VAL A 184 -12.61 -4.39 24.41
C VAL A 184 -12.57 -3.33 25.50
N GLU A 185 -11.94 -3.64 26.63
CA GLU A 185 -11.78 -2.73 27.77
C GLU A 185 -10.34 -2.19 27.82
N GLN A 186 -10.18 -0.91 28.15
CA GLN A 186 -8.86 -0.29 28.22
C GLN A 186 -8.32 -0.33 29.65
N THR A 187 -7.40 -1.26 29.89
CA THR A 187 -6.77 -1.47 31.20
C THR A 187 -5.42 -0.75 31.31
N ARG A 188 -4.82 -0.73 32.52
CA ARG A 188 -3.44 -0.24 32.71
C ARG A 188 -2.37 -1.08 32.00
N ALA A 189 -2.71 -2.28 31.52
CA ALA A 189 -1.85 -3.15 30.74
C ALA A 189 -2.16 -3.09 29.22
N GLY A 190 -3.08 -2.21 28.79
CA GLY A 190 -3.55 -2.12 27.41
C GLY A 190 -4.95 -2.69 27.20
N SER A 191 -5.31 -2.92 25.93
CA SER A 191 -6.66 -3.37 25.54
C SER A 191 -6.89 -4.84 25.88
N LEU A 192 -7.83 -5.11 26.77
CA LEU A 192 -8.24 -6.45 27.19
C LEU A 192 -9.49 -6.89 26.42
N LEU A 193 -9.43 -8.08 25.82
CA LEU A 193 -10.50 -8.69 25.03
C LEU A 193 -11.30 -9.66 25.91
N PHE A 194 -12.63 -9.57 25.87
CA PHE A 194 -13.53 -10.46 26.60
C PHE A 194 -14.81 -10.75 25.81
N LEU A 195 -15.51 -11.84 26.16
CA LEU A 195 -16.81 -12.16 25.57
C LEU A 195 -17.93 -11.35 26.22
N LYS A 196 -18.84 -10.80 25.41
CA LYS A 196 -20.00 -10.06 25.89
C LYS A 196 -20.94 -10.86 26.80
N LYS A 197 -20.90 -12.19 26.73
CA LYS A 197 -21.64 -13.08 27.63
C LYS A 197 -21.09 -13.11 29.06
N TYR A 198 -19.81 -12.79 29.28
CA TYR A 198 -19.17 -12.89 30.61
C TYR A 198 -19.67 -11.82 31.59
N ARG A 199 -20.14 -10.67 31.10
CA ARG A 199 -20.69 -9.58 31.94
C ARG A 199 -21.96 -9.97 32.72
N ALA A 200 -22.66 -11.04 32.34
CA ALA A 200 -23.79 -11.54 33.11
C ALA A 200 -23.36 -12.27 34.40
N SER A 201 -22.17 -12.88 34.42
CA SER A 201 -21.70 -13.77 35.49
C SER A 201 -20.71 -13.14 36.49
N GLU A 202 -20.40 -11.85 36.34
CA GLU A 202 -19.49 -11.13 37.25
C GLU A 202 -20.23 -10.10 38.11
N VAL A 203 -21.36 -9.55 37.65
CA VAL A 203 -22.26 -8.71 38.47
C VAL A 203 -22.77 -9.51 39.68
N GLU A 204 -23.17 -10.77 39.48
CA GLU A 204 -23.55 -11.70 40.56
C GLU A 204 -22.40 -12.05 41.53
N LYS A 205 -21.14 -11.70 41.22
CA LYS A 205 -19.99 -11.91 42.12
C LYS A 205 -19.60 -10.66 42.89
N GLU A 206 -19.68 -9.47 42.29
CA GLU A 206 -19.40 -8.22 43.01
C GLU A 206 -20.50 -7.87 44.03
N GLU A 207 -21.79 -8.14 43.75
CA GLU A 207 -22.85 -7.92 44.75
C GLU A 207 -22.69 -8.84 45.97
N VAL A 208 -22.23 -10.08 45.79
CA VAL A 208 -21.96 -11.03 46.89
C VAL A 208 -20.79 -10.58 47.77
N LEU A 209 -19.77 -9.91 47.19
CA LEU A 209 -18.60 -9.42 47.93
C LEU A 209 -18.85 -8.11 48.70
N GLN A 210 -19.83 -7.30 48.32
CA GLN A 210 -20.18 -6.07 49.06
C GLN A 210 -21.23 -6.31 50.16
N ALA A 211 -22.03 -7.37 50.08
CA ALA A 211 -23.02 -7.73 51.11
C ALA A 211 -22.41 -8.29 52.42
N SER A 212 -21.14 -8.73 52.39
CA SER A 212 -20.48 -9.46 53.50
C SER A 212 -19.71 -8.61 54.53
N LEU A 213 -19.86 -7.28 54.52
CA LEU A 213 -19.24 -6.36 55.48
C LEU A 213 -20.26 -5.74 56.46
N ALA A 214 -21.09 -6.58 57.11
CA ALA A 214 -22.02 -6.14 58.16
C ALA A 214 -22.28 -7.20 59.24
N VAL A 215 -22.06 -6.79 60.50
CA VAL A 215 -22.50 -7.43 61.77
C VAL A 215 -21.76 -8.70 62.20
N GLU A 216 -21.62 -8.84 63.53
CA GLU A 216 -20.82 -9.84 64.24
C GLU A 216 -21.66 -10.97 64.87
N MET A 217 -21.03 -12.15 65.01
CA MET A 217 -21.20 -13.13 66.10
C MET A 217 -22.49 -14.02 66.16
N PRO A 218 -22.46 -15.15 66.93
CA PRO A 218 -23.29 -16.37 66.75
C PRO A 218 -24.37 -16.50 67.88
N PRO A 219 -25.02 -17.67 68.22
CA PRO A 219 -24.78 -19.06 67.78
C PRO A 219 -25.98 -20.06 67.68
N LEU A 220 -25.60 -21.33 67.46
CA LEU A 220 -26.24 -22.60 67.85
C LEU A 220 -27.34 -23.26 66.96
N GLU A 221 -27.07 -24.56 66.74
CA GLU A 221 -27.87 -25.76 66.43
C GLU A 221 -29.22 -25.93 67.19
N PRO A 222 -30.07 -26.96 66.90
CA PRO A 222 -29.85 -28.24 66.17
C PRO A 222 -30.86 -28.45 65.00
N THR A 223 -31.25 -29.62 64.44
CA THR A 223 -31.21 -31.10 64.72
C THR A 223 -31.57 -31.80 63.37
N CYS A 224 -31.29 -33.08 63.04
CA CYS A 224 -30.33 -34.10 63.46
C CYS A 224 -30.41 -35.34 62.49
N GLU A 225 -29.43 -36.27 62.58
CA GLU A 225 -29.55 -37.74 62.37
C GLU A 225 -29.92 -38.34 60.97
N THR A 226 -29.42 -39.52 60.55
CA THR A 226 -28.45 -40.50 61.13
C THR A 226 -27.70 -41.29 60.02
N GLU A 227 -26.50 -41.83 60.36
CA GLU A 227 -25.89 -43.14 59.95
C GLU A 227 -25.92 -43.60 58.45
N SER A 228 -24.79 -43.74 57.72
CA SER A 228 -23.74 -44.81 57.73
C SER A 228 -24.05 -46.03 56.80
N PHE A 229 -23.13 -46.84 56.23
CA PHE A 229 -21.66 -46.92 56.27
C PHE A 229 -21.10 -47.74 55.03
N TYR A 230 -19.98 -47.29 54.42
CA TYR A 230 -18.87 -48.06 53.78
C TYR A 230 -18.98 -48.87 52.44
N LEU A 231 -18.01 -48.61 51.52
CA LEU A 231 -17.12 -49.51 50.70
C LEU A 231 -17.71 -50.71 49.87
N THR A 232 -17.19 -51.20 48.73
CA THR A 232 -16.04 -50.92 47.82
C THR A 232 -16.17 -51.72 46.48
N ALA A 233 -15.36 -51.37 45.45
CA ALA A 233 -15.00 -52.25 44.30
C ALA A 233 -16.14 -52.57 43.27
N GLU A 234 -15.93 -53.09 42.03
CA GLU A 234 -14.72 -53.30 41.21
C GLU A 234 -15.04 -53.32 39.69
N GLU A 235 -14.04 -53.72 38.89
CA GLU A 235 -13.82 -53.72 37.42
C GLU A 235 -14.81 -54.41 36.42
N MET A 236 -14.55 -54.13 35.12
CA MET A 236 -14.47 -55.07 33.96
C MET A 236 -15.63 -55.39 32.95
N SER A 237 -15.25 -55.25 31.66
CA SER A 237 -15.47 -56.18 30.51
C SER A 237 -16.55 -55.95 29.41
N GLU A 238 -16.27 -56.56 28.24
CA GLU A 238 -16.85 -56.45 26.87
C GLU A 238 -17.78 -57.67 26.55
N PRO A 239 -18.50 -57.85 25.38
CA PRO A 239 -17.87 -58.14 24.05
C PRO A 239 -18.67 -57.97 22.70
N VAL A 240 -17.90 -58.00 21.59
CA VAL A 240 -17.99 -58.66 20.22
C VAL A 240 -19.18 -59.62 19.88
N GLU A 241 -19.66 -59.94 18.64
CA GLU A 241 -19.13 -59.96 17.23
C GLU A 241 -19.96 -59.14 16.17
N THR A 242 -20.38 -59.49 14.91
CA THR A 242 -20.53 -60.74 14.08
C THR A 242 -20.32 -60.52 12.54
N GLN A 243 -20.48 -61.57 11.69
CA GLN A 243 -20.03 -61.70 10.28
C GLN A 243 -21.15 -61.53 9.21
N THR A 244 -20.92 -61.37 7.89
CA THR A 244 -20.67 -62.44 6.86
C THR A 244 -20.37 -61.85 5.45
N VAL A 245 -19.93 -62.66 4.45
CA VAL A 245 -19.22 -62.29 3.19
C VAL A 245 -19.93 -62.70 1.87
N GLY A 246 -19.69 -62.02 0.72
CA GLY A 246 -20.13 -62.44 -0.64
C GLY A 246 -19.35 -61.86 -1.85
N ARG A 247 -19.24 -62.66 -2.94
CA ARG A 247 -18.58 -62.41 -4.28
C ARG A 247 -19.66 -62.09 -5.37
N ALA A 248 -19.41 -61.73 -6.65
CA ALA A 248 -18.35 -61.05 -7.44
C ALA A 248 -18.77 -61.03 -8.96
N VAL A 249 -17.88 -60.59 -9.89
CA VAL A 249 -17.90 -60.77 -11.40
C VAL A 249 -18.42 -59.58 -12.27
N LEU A 250 -17.94 -59.53 -13.52
CA LEU A 250 -18.00 -58.48 -14.57
C LEU A 250 -19.12 -58.76 -15.61
N LEU A 251 -19.32 -58.12 -16.79
CA LEU A 251 -18.59 -57.12 -17.62
C LEU A 251 -19.59 -56.49 -18.65
N GLY A 252 -19.36 -55.28 -19.19
CA GLY A 252 -20.08 -54.77 -20.38
C GLY A 252 -19.71 -53.34 -20.82
N HIS A 253 -19.75 -53.05 -22.12
CA HIS A 253 -19.51 -51.71 -22.71
C HIS A 253 -20.82 -51.07 -23.22
N GLY A 254 -20.89 -49.73 -23.20
CA GLY A 254 -21.94 -48.94 -23.87
C GLY A 254 -21.66 -47.43 -23.83
N LEU A 255 -21.83 -46.73 -24.95
CA LEU A 255 -21.60 -45.28 -25.07
C LEU A 255 -22.92 -44.50 -24.98
N SER A 256 -22.93 -43.38 -24.26
CA SER A 256 -23.83 -42.25 -24.54
C SER A 256 -23.32 -40.95 -23.90
N PHE A 257 -23.68 -39.81 -24.50
CA PHE A 257 -23.52 -38.50 -23.87
C PHE A 257 -24.60 -38.30 -22.80
N GLY A 258 -24.23 -37.73 -21.66
CA GLY A 258 -25.18 -37.45 -20.57
C GLY A 258 -24.67 -36.41 -19.57
N HIS A 259 -25.52 -35.44 -19.26
CA HIS A 259 -25.36 -34.44 -18.20
C HIS A 259 -24.77 -35.03 -16.91
N CYS A 260 -23.59 -34.55 -16.47
CA CYS A 260 -23.08 -34.87 -15.13
C CYS A 260 -23.59 -33.83 -14.13
N SER A 261 -24.64 -34.17 -13.38
CA SER A 261 -25.06 -33.39 -12.21
C SER A 261 -24.08 -33.56 -11.05
N VAL A 262 -24.00 -32.55 -10.18
CA VAL A 262 -23.16 -32.60 -8.98
C VAL A 262 -23.73 -33.58 -7.97
N MET A 263 -22.96 -34.60 -7.59
CA MET A 263 -23.06 -35.23 -6.27
C MET A 263 -21.67 -35.60 -5.73
N ASN A 264 -21.56 -35.58 -4.40
CA ASN A 264 -20.31 -35.56 -3.64
C ASN A 264 -19.96 -36.95 -3.10
N ARG A 265 -18.71 -37.42 -3.28
CA ARG A 265 -18.06 -38.37 -2.36
C ARG A 265 -16.53 -38.29 -2.37
N ARG A 266 -16.00 -37.73 -1.27
CA ARG A 266 -14.81 -38.20 -0.54
C ARG A 266 -13.55 -38.54 -1.35
N TRP A 267 -12.78 -37.51 -1.72
CA TRP A 267 -11.36 -37.67 -2.05
C TRP A 267 -10.57 -37.92 -0.75
N SER A 268 -9.67 -38.90 -0.76
CA SER A 268 -8.74 -39.15 0.35
C SER A 268 -7.70 -38.02 0.45
N LYS A 269 -7.22 -37.72 1.66
CA LYS A 269 -6.30 -36.61 1.93
C LYS A 269 -5.02 -36.70 1.07
N ILE A 270 -4.86 -35.75 0.17
CA ILE A 270 -3.57 -35.29 -0.34
C ILE A 270 -3.47 -33.80 0.06
N GLN A 271 -2.35 -33.39 0.66
CA GLN A 271 -2.14 -31.99 1.03
C GLN A 271 -1.96 -31.13 -0.24
N PRO A 272 -2.55 -29.93 -0.34
CA PRO A 272 -2.34 -29.04 -1.50
C PRO A 272 -0.85 -28.72 -1.75
N ILE A 273 -0.08 -28.66 -0.67
CA ILE A 273 1.31 -28.17 -0.65
C ILE A 273 2.29 -29.08 -1.42
N ASP A 274 2.05 -30.39 -1.47
CA ASP A 274 2.93 -31.35 -2.14
C ASP A 274 2.77 -31.29 -3.67
N LEU A 275 1.56 -30.97 -4.15
CA LEU A 275 1.28 -30.81 -5.58
C LEU A 275 1.91 -29.52 -6.12
N GLU A 276 1.77 -28.41 -5.39
CA GLU A 276 2.46 -27.15 -5.75
C GLU A 276 3.98 -27.32 -5.74
N ARG A 277 4.54 -28.01 -4.73
CA ARG A 277 5.97 -28.31 -4.66
C ARG A 277 6.46 -29.14 -5.85
N SER A 278 5.76 -30.24 -6.18
CA SER A 278 6.14 -31.09 -7.32
C SER A 278 6.00 -30.37 -8.67
N LEU A 279 5.02 -29.47 -8.81
CA LEU A 279 4.91 -28.61 -10.00
C LEU A 279 6.02 -27.56 -10.07
N LEU A 280 6.36 -26.94 -8.93
CA LEU A 280 7.44 -25.97 -8.83
C LEU A 280 8.80 -26.58 -9.18
N GLU A 281 9.06 -27.81 -8.71
CA GLU A 281 10.24 -28.63 -9.00
C GLU A 281 10.30 -29.06 -10.47
N LYS A 282 9.18 -29.50 -11.07
CA LYS A 282 9.13 -29.79 -12.53
C LYS A 282 9.39 -28.55 -13.38
N LEU A 283 9.01 -27.36 -12.91
CA LEU A 283 9.33 -26.06 -13.52
C LEU A 283 10.79 -25.61 -13.32
N ILE A 284 11.66 -26.36 -12.63
CA ILE A 284 13.11 -26.06 -12.52
C ILE A 284 13.89 -26.60 -13.73
N LEU A 285 13.34 -27.55 -14.50
CA LEU A 285 14.08 -28.30 -15.52
C LEU A 285 14.10 -27.66 -16.93
N THR A 286 13.51 -26.49 -17.12
CA THR A 286 13.58 -25.73 -18.39
C THR A 286 14.54 -24.54 -18.23
N PRO A 287 15.72 -24.52 -18.88
CA PRO A 287 16.70 -23.43 -18.77
C PRO A 287 16.36 -22.19 -19.62
N GLU A 288 15.12 -22.06 -20.06
CA GLU A 288 14.65 -20.98 -20.94
C GLU A 288 14.15 -19.78 -20.13
N ILE A 289 14.30 -18.59 -20.70
CA ILE A 289 13.69 -17.36 -20.20
C ILE A 289 12.18 -17.59 -20.02
N PRO A 290 11.57 -17.25 -18.87
CA PRO A 290 10.15 -17.53 -18.63
C PRO A 290 9.27 -17.06 -19.81
N PRO A 291 8.27 -17.85 -20.26
CA PRO A 291 7.47 -17.51 -21.44
C PRO A 291 6.61 -16.25 -21.27
N ASP A 292 6.56 -15.72 -20.04
CA ASP A 292 5.85 -14.51 -19.65
C ASP A 292 6.80 -13.36 -19.24
N ALA A 293 8.11 -13.50 -19.49
CA ALA A 293 9.11 -12.45 -19.41
C ALA A 293 9.09 -11.59 -20.70
N VAL A 294 9.20 -10.28 -20.53
CA VAL A 294 9.20 -9.32 -21.64
C VAL A 294 10.59 -9.20 -22.25
N GLN A 295 10.70 -9.60 -23.51
CA GLN A 295 11.91 -9.45 -24.32
C GLN A 295 11.75 -8.23 -25.24
N ASP A 296 11.01 -8.34 -26.35
CA ASP A 296 10.96 -7.29 -27.37
C ASP A 296 9.65 -6.47 -27.40
N ARG A 297 9.05 -6.20 -26.23
CA ARG A 297 7.87 -5.31 -26.10
C ARG A 297 8.21 -4.01 -25.39
N ARG A 298 7.50 -2.94 -25.76
CA ARG A 298 7.57 -1.61 -25.11
C ARG A 298 6.42 -1.44 -24.12
N LEU A 299 6.56 -0.48 -23.19
CA LEU A 299 5.45 -0.02 -22.37
C LEU A 299 4.44 0.78 -23.20
N CYS A 300 3.17 0.74 -22.81
CA CYS A 300 2.15 1.63 -23.36
C CYS A 300 2.40 3.08 -22.88
N SER A 301 2.13 4.07 -23.73
CA SER A 301 2.05 5.47 -23.32
C SER A 301 0.74 5.75 -22.56
N LEU A 302 0.74 6.76 -21.68
CA LEU A 302 -0.50 7.29 -21.11
C LEU A 302 -1.45 7.79 -22.22
N PRO A 303 -2.78 7.82 -21.98
CA PRO A 303 -3.73 8.45 -22.91
C PRO A 303 -3.31 9.89 -23.23
N ALA A 304 -3.48 10.29 -24.49
CA ALA A 304 -3.12 11.64 -24.93
C ALA A 304 -3.98 12.69 -24.21
N LEU A 305 -3.33 13.71 -23.65
CA LEU A 305 -3.98 14.85 -23.04
C LEU A 305 -4.65 15.76 -24.09
N GLU A 306 -5.77 16.37 -23.74
CA GLU A 306 -6.51 17.28 -24.61
C GLU A 306 -5.76 18.60 -24.83
N ARG A 307 -5.78 19.13 -26.06
CA ARG A 307 -5.15 20.42 -26.39
C ARG A 307 -5.75 21.55 -25.56
N ARG A 308 -4.87 22.40 -25.01
CA ARG A 308 -5.15 23.49 -24.06
C ARG A 308 -5.62 23.04 -22.66
N CYS A 309 -5.58 21.75 -22.31
CA CYS A 309 -5.77 21.36 -20.92
C CYS A 309 -4.57 21.83 -20.06
N MET A 310 -4.85 22.20 -18.80
CA MET A 310 -3.84 22.54 -17.81
C MET A 310 -3.68 21.39 -16.83
N VAL A 311 -2.45 20.91 -16.64
CA VAL A 311 -2.10 19.82 -15.73
C VAL A 311 -0.99 20.27 -14.78
N GLY A 312 -1.10 19.90 -13.49
CA GLY A 312 0.03 20.02 -12.58
C GLY A 312 1.08 18.99 -12.94
N VAL A 313 2.36 19.39 -13.03
CA VAL A 313 3.46 18.51 -13.44
C VAL A 313 4.70 18.70 -12.58
N LEU A 314 5.43 17.61 -12.36
CA LEU A 314 6.80 17.59 -11.86
C LEU A 314 7.71 17.15 -13.01
N VAL A 315 8.87 17.81 -13.18
CA VAL A 315 9.85 17.49 -14.21
C VAL A 315 10.94 16.60 -13.60
N GLY A 316 10.99 15.33 -14.01
CA GLY A 316 11.83 14.30 -13.37
C GLY A 316 13.25 14.18 -13.96
N PHE A 317 13.40 14.36 -15.27
CA PHE A 317 14.70 14.28 -15.94
C PHE A 317 14.75 15.20 -17.17
N ILE A 318 15.90 15.83 -17.40
CA ILE A 318 16.11 16.87 -18.42
C ILE A 318 17.43 16.62 -19.14
N VAL A 319 17.35 16.32 -20.44
CA VAL A 319 18.49 16.38 -21.36
C VAL A 319 18.65 17.81 -21.87
N SER A 320 17.56 18.40 -22.35
CA SER A 320 17.47 19.74 -22.95
C SER A 320 16.01 20.27 -22.86
N PRO A 321 15.75 21.56 -23.15
CA PRO A 321 14.39 22.11 -23.18
C PRO A 321 13.44 21.44 -24.18
N ASP A 322 13.94 20.78 -25.21
CA ASP A 322 13.15 19.97 -26.15
C ASP A 322 13.11 18.46 -25.83
N GLN A 323 13.86 18.00 -24.83
CA GLN A 323 13.91 16.61 -24.40
C GLN A 323 13.99 16.50 -22.86
N PHE A 324 12.83 16.45 -22.23
CA PHE A 324 12.67 16.20 -20.80
C PHE A 324 11.52 15.22 -20.53
N TYR A 325 11.32 14.84 -19.26
CA TYR A 325 10.24 13.94 -18.84
C TYR A 325 9.45 14.54 -17.68
N VAL A 326 8.13 14.40 -17.71
CA VAL A 326 7.25 14.85 -16.63
C VAL A 326 6.37 13.73 -16.06
N ASN A 327 6.02 13.86 -14.79
CA ASN A 327 4.92 13.13 -14.18
C ASN A 327 3.75 14.08 -13.94
N ILE A 328 2.51 13.62 -14.20
CA ILE A 328 1.30 14.39 -13.89
C ILE A 328 0.99 14.26 -12.40
N CYS A 329 0.85 15.40 -11.71
CA CYS A 329 0.47 15.45 -10.31
C CYS A 329 -1.04 15.25 -10.13
N SER A 330 -1.41 14.02 -9.76
CA SER A 330 -2.69 13.70 -9.14
C SER A 330 -2.67 14.07 -7.65
N LYS A 331 -3.84 14.21 -7.02
CA LYS A 331 -3.99 14.46 -5.57
C LYS A 331 -3.64 13.26 -4.69
N GLU A 332 -3.61 12.07 -5.30
CA GLU A 332 -3.16 10.80 -4.75
C GLU A 332 -2.31 10.14 -5.85
N PRO A 333 -1.17 9.47 -5.54
CA PRO A 333 -0.42 8.73 -6.55
C PRO A 333 -1.35 7.69 -7.21
N PRO A 334 -1.18 7.38 -8.51
CA PRO A 334 -2.04 6.39 -9.17
C PRO A 334 -2.01 5.07 -8.40
N SER A 335 -3.16 4.65 -7.87
CA SER A 335 -3.31 3.42 -7.08
C SER A 335 -2.67 2.22 -7.77
N ASP A 336 -2.78 2.19 -9.09
CA ASP A 336 -2.37 1.09 -9.93
C ASP A 336 -0.84 1.01 -10.07
N LEU A 337 -0.13 2.14 -9.97
CA LEU A 337 1.33 2.17 -9.86
C LEU A 337 1.78 1.62 -8.49
N GLN A 338 1.18 2.10 -7.40
CA GLN A 338 1.53 1.67 -6.04
C GLN A 338 1.22 0.17 -5.83
N ASN A 339 0.08 -0.30 -6.35
CA ASN A 339 -0.30 -1.71 -6.36
C ASN A 339 0.70 -2.53 -7.17
N MET A 340 1.00 -2.12 -8.42
CA MET A 340 1.98 -2.81 -9.28
C MET A 340 3.37 -2.89 -8.63
N MET A 341 3.86 -1.81 -8.04
CA MET A 341 5.16 -1.82 -7.34
C MET A 341 5.15 -2.70 -6.08
N SER A 342 4.02 -2.79 -5.39
CA SER A 342 3.85 -3.71 -4.24
C SER A 342 3.81 -5.17 -4.68
N GLU A 343 3.09 -5.50 -5.76
CA GLU A 343 3.10 -6.83 -6.39
C GLU A 343 4.50 -7.20 -6.90
N MET A 344 5.17 -6.28 -7.59
CA MET A 344 6.55 -6.48 -8.07
C MET A 344 7.51 -6.70 -6.89
N ARG A 345 7.38 -5.94 -5.80
CA ARG A 345 8.20 -6.13 -4.59
C ARG A 345 7.97 -7.48 -3.95
N TYR A 346 6.71 -7.91 -3.80
CA TYR A 346 6.40 -9.25 -3.28
C TYR A 346 6.95 -10.37 -4.18
N LEU A 347 6.75 -10.26 -5.50
CA LEU A 347 7.13 -11.28 -6.47
C LEU A 347 8.64 -11.40 -6.69
N TYR A 348 9.34 -10.28 -6.96
CA TYR A 348 10.76 -10.31 -7.35
C TYR A 348 11.74 -10.36 -6.16
N SER A 349 11.29 -10.06 -4.93
CA SER A 349 12.11 -10.25 -3.73
C SER A 349 12.18 -11.73 -3.30
N HIS A 350 11.26 -12.58 -3.75
CA HIS A 350 11.30 -14.00 -3.48
C HIS A 350 12.37 -14.68 -4.34
N LYS A 351 13.49 -15.13 -3.73
CA LYS A 351 14.70 -15.56 -4.45
C LYS A 351 14.44 -16.54 -5.61
N ILE A 352 13.65 -17.59 -5.39
CA ILE A 352 13.33 -18.60 -6.42
C ILE A 352 12.68 -17.99 -7.67
N VAL A 353 11.88 -16.94 -7.49
CA VAL A 353 11.25 -16.22 -8.60
C VAL A 353 12.23 -15.24 -9.22
N SER A 354 12.97 -14.48 -8.39
CA SER A 354 14.01 -13.55 -8.83
C SER A 354 15.05 -14.22 -9.74
N ASP A 355 15.56 -15.39 -9.33
CA ASP A 355 16.57 -16.14 -10.08
C ASP A 355 16.07 -16.57 -11.47
N ARG A 356 14.77 -16.90 -11.62
CA ARG A 356 14.16 -17.27 -12.91
C ARG A 356 14.01 -16.09 -13.89
N TYR A 357 13.94 -14.86 -13.40
CA TYR A 357 13.86 -13.66 -14.26
C TYR A 357 15.22 -12.96 -14.45
N VAL A 358 16.35 -13.58 -14.06
CA VAL A 358 17.70 -13.02 -14.32
C VAL A 358 17.89 -12.74 -15.81
N MET A 359 18.27 -11.51 -16.14
CA MET A 359 18.54 -11.13 -17.52
C MET A 359 19.99 -11.49 -17.90
N PRO A 360 20.23 -12.33 -18.93
CA PRO A 360 21.58 -12.70 -19.35
C PRO A 360 22.30 -11.51 -20.01
N ALA A 361 23.63 -11.53 -19.98
CA ALA A 361 24.45 -10.43 -20.50
C ALA A 361 24.16 -10.08 -21.98
N SER A 362 23.80 -11.07 -22.80
CA SER A 362 23.39 -10.89 -24.21
C SER A 362 22.09 -10.09 -24.40
N SER A 363 21.27 -9.95 -23.36
CA SER A 363 20.05 -9.13 -23.36
C SER A 363 20.26 -7.73 -22.75
N VAL A 364 21.40 -7.47 -22.10
CA VAL A 364 21.70 -6.16 -21.48
C VAL A 364 22.18 -5.17 -22.55
N ARG A 365 21.21 -4.48 -23.19
CA ARG A 365 21.43 -3.57 -24.32
C ARG A 365 20.58 -2.29 -24.19
N PRO A 366 21.02 -1.13 -24.72
CA PRO A 366 20.22 0.10 -24.78
C PRO A 366 18.82 -0.12 -25.35
N GLY A 367 17.82 0.53 -24.77
CA GLY A 367 16.41 0.41 -25.13
C GLY A 367 15.70 -0.85 -24.63
N GLN A 368 16.40 -1.79 -23.99
CA GLN A 368 15.78 -2.99 -23.41
C GLN A 368 14.91 -2.64 -22.20
N LEU A 369 13.66 -3.11 -22.21
CA LEU A 369 12.74 -3.03 -21.08
C LEU A 369 13.04 -4.15 -20.07
N CYS A 370 13.10 -3.79 -18.80
CA CYS A 370 13.42 -4.67 -17.67
C CYS A 370 12.72 -4.18 -16.38
N CYS A 371 12.98 -4.85 -15.27
CA CYS A 371 12.82 -4.28 -13.94
C CYS A 371 14.13 -4.35 -13.15
N VAL A 372 14.23 -3.50 -12.13
CA VAL A 372 15.43 -3.35 -11.30
C VAL A 372 15.06 -3.15 -9.84
N MET A 373 15.90 -3.65 -8.94
CA MET A 373 15.82 -3.39 -7.52
C MET A 373 16.71 -2.22 -7.10
N VAL A 374 16.11 -1.19 -6.50
CA VAL A 374 16.78 -0.02 -5.92
C VAL A 374 16.16 0.23 -4.54
N ALA A 375 16.98 0.37 -3.48
CA ALA A 375 16.51 0.57 -2.10
C ALA A 375 15.38 -0.40 -1.64
N ASN A 376 15.51 -1.70 -2.00
CA ASN A 376 14.52 -2.77 -1.79
C ASN A 376 13.16 -2.61 -2.52
N TRP A 377 13.00 -1.58 -3.35
CA TRP A 377 11.85 -1.39 -4.22
C TRP A 377 12.14 -1.86 -5.65
N TRP A 378 11.12 -2.35 -6.35
CA TRP A 378 11.22 -2.85 -7.71
C TRP A 378 10.54 -1.91 -8.68
N TYR A 379 11.32 -1.38 -9.62
CA TYR A 379 10.90 -0.38 -10.60
C TYR A 379 10.88 -0.97 -12.02
N ARG A 380 10.00 -0.45 -12.87
CA ARG A 380 10.07 -0.70 -14.33
C ARG A 380 11.12 0.21 -14.93
N ALA A 381 12.04 -0.37 -15.68
CA ALA A 381 13.25 0.31 -16.12
C ALA A 381 13.54 0.05 -17.60
N ILE A 382 14.11 1.03 -18.29
CA ILE A 382 14.62 0.88 -19.65
C ILE A 382 16.13 1.12 -19.58
N ILE A 383 16.93 0.20 -20.10
CA ILE A 383 18.39 0.39 -20.16
C ILE A 383 18.69 1.62 -21.03
N HIS A 384 19.29 2.66 -20.46
CA HIS A 384 19.70 3.85 -21.19
C HIS A 384 21.04 3.62 -21.88
N ARG A 385 22.07 3.22 -21.12
CA ARG A 385 23.40 2.87 -21.62
C ARG A 385 24.13 1.91 -20.69
N VAL A 386 25.01 1.09 -21.25
CA VAL A 386 25.97 0.29 -20.48
C VAL A 386 27.12 1.20 -20.06
N ILE A 387 27.53 1.13 -18.79
CA ILE A 387 28.59 1.99 -18.21
C ILE A 387 29.91 1.24 -18.11
N SER A 388 29.86 -0.03 -17.66
CA SER A 388 31.03 -0.91 -17.52
C SER A 388 30.62 -2.37 -17.75
N ASP A 389 31.51 -3.33 -17.49
CA ASP A 389 31.15 -4.76 -17.52
C ASP A 389 30.15 -5.14 -16.43
N GLN A 390 30.15 -4.42 -15.30
CA GLN A 390 29.29 -4.68 -14.14
C GLN A 390 28.09 -3.73 -14.05
N GLU A 391 28.20 -2.51 -14.59
CA GLU A 391 27.26 -1.42 -14.35
C GLU A 391 26.54 -0.93 -15.62
N VAL A 392 25.36 -0.37 -15.39
CA VAL A 392 24.43 0.05 -16.43
C VAL A 392 23.58 1.20 -15.87
N GLU A 393 23.32 2.20 -16.70
CA GLU A 393 22.43 3.30 -16.36
C GLU A 393 21.05 3.01 -16.94
N VAL A 394 20.02 3.15 -16.12
CA VAL A 394 18.63 2.80 -16.45
C VAL A 394 17.69 3.98 -16.22
N PHE A 395 16.73 4.14 -17.11
CA PHE A 395 15.65 5.11 -17.02
C PHE A 395 14.45 4.49 -16.30
N CYS A 396 14.07 5.05 -15.15
CA CYS A 396 12.93 4.61 -14.36
C CYS A 396 11.63 5.07 -15.04
N ALA A 397 10.97 4.16 -15.77
CA ALA A 397 9.90 4.49 -16.73
C ALA A 397 8.63 5.11 -16.13
N ASP A 398 8.52 5.10 -14.80
CA ASP A 398 7.40 5.67 -14.05
C ASP A 398 7.74 6.95 -13.28
N TYR A 399 9.02 7.31 -13.18
CA TYR A 399 9.54 8.43 -12.38
C TYR A 399 10.44 9.40 -13.16
N GLY A 400 10.87 9.02 -14.37
CA GLY A 400 11.68 9.84 -15.27
C GLY A 400 13.17 9.89 -14.95
N ASN A 401 13.59 9.66 -13.69
CA ASN A 401 14.99 9.68 -13.29
C ASN A 401 15.84 8.60 -13.97
N LEU A 402 17.14 8.89 -14.09
CA LEU A 402 18.18 7.90 -14.41
C LEU A 402 18.82 7.39 -13.11
N GLU A 403 19.06 6.08 -13.04
CA GLU A 403 19.76 5.42 -11.93
C GLU A 403 20.93 4.58 -12.47
N ILE A 404 22.08 4.60 -11.78
CA ILE A 404 23.21 3.71 -12.08
C ILE A 404 23.10 2.48 -11.17
N VAL A 405 23.06 1.31 -11.79
CA VAL A 405 22.77 0.04 -11.12
C VAL A 405 23.73 -1.06 -11.55
N GLN A 406 23.92 -2.06 -10.68
CA GLN A 406 24.63 -3.28 -11.03
C GLN A 406 23.76 -4.12 -11.97
N LYS A 407 24.34 -4.69 -13.03
CA LYS A 407 23.64 -5.59 -13.98
C LYS A 407 23.03 -6.81 -13.27
N SER A 408 23.65 -7.26 -12.17
CA SER A 408 23.14 -8.33 -11.31
C SER A 408 21.82 -8.01 -10.61
N CYS A 409 21.43 -6.73 -10.51
CA CYS A 409 20.12 -6.28 -10.00
C CYS A 409 19.02 -6.25 -11.07
N LEU A 410 19.36 -6.43 -12.36
CA LEU A 410 18.38 -6.42 -13.45
C LEU A 410 17.63 -7.74 -13.56
N ARG A 411 16.33 -7.66 -13.85
CA ARG A 411 15.44 -8.79 -14.16
C ARG A 411 14.61 -8.48 -15.39
N PHE A 412 14.17 -9.51 -16.12
CA PHE A 412 13.14 -9.33 -17.12
C PHE A 412 11.81 -8.93 -16.47
N LEU A 413 11.14 -7.94 -17.04
CA LEU A 413 9.81 -7.51 -16.60
C LEU A 413 8.78 -8.60 -16.95
N LYS A 414 7.90 -8.95 -16.02
CA LYS A 414 6.80 -9.92 -16.21
C LYS A 414 5.67 -9.24 -16.99
N TRP A 415 5.14 -9.92 -18.01
CA TRP A 415 4.19 -9.40 -19.01
C TRP A 415 2.95 -8.71 -18.44
N CYS A 416 2.47 -9.11 -17.25
CA CYS A 416 1.32 -8.50 -16.59
C CYS A 416 1.57 -7.02 -16.23
N TYR A 417 2.82 -6.65 -15.98
CA TYR A 417 3.24 -5.28 -15.67
C TYR A 417 3.42 -4.39 -16.92
N LEU A 418 3.08 -4.87 -18.12
CA LEU A 418 2.88 -4.03 -19.30
C LEU A 418 1.50 -3.35 -19.34
N LYS A 419 0.54 -3.81 -18.53
CA LYS A 419 -0.85 -3.32 -18.56
C LYS A 419 -0.98 -1.85 -18.13
N LEU A 420 -0.18 -1.44 -17.15
CA LEU A 420 -0.09 -0.05 -16.71
C LEU A 420 0.74 0.74 -17.74
N PRO A 421 0.30 1.91 -18.23
CA PRO A 421 1.14 2.78 -19.04
C PRO A 421 2.40 3.24 -18.30
N ALA A 422 3.46 3.63 -19.01
CA ALA A 422 4.60 4.35 -18.43
C ALA A 422 4.13 5.69 -17.85
N GLN A 423 4.40 5.94 -16.56
CA GLN A 423 3.91 7.15 -15.89
C GLN A 423 4.76 8.40 -16.12
N ALA A 424 5.99 8.25 -16.62
CA ALA A 424 6.83 9.36 -17.08
C ALA A 424 6.57 9.67 -18.56
N ILE A 425 6.11 10.90 -18.85
CA ILE A 425 5.73 11.34 -20.19
C ILE A 425 6.93 12.04 -20.85
N PRO A 426 7.39 11.63 -22.06
CA PRO A 426 8.43 12.35 -22.80
C PRO A 426 7.87 13.68 -23.33
N CYS A 427 8.62 14.76 -23.14
CA CYS A 427 8.16 16.13 -23.32
C CYS A 427 9.17 17.04 -24.02
N SER A 428 8.64 18.08 -24.64
CA SER A 428 9.34 19.16 -25.33
C SER A 428 8.68 20.50 -25.00
N LEU A 429 9.45 21.57 -24.81
CA LEU A 429 8.92 22.88 -24.47
C LEU A 429 8.30 23.54 -25.72
N ALA A 430 7.04 23.90 -25.64
CA ALA A 430 6.32 24.53 -26.74
C ALA A 430 6.73 26.00 -26.93
N GLY A 431 6.58 26.49 -28.17
CA GLY A 431 6.79 27.89 -28.54
C GLY A 431 8.22 28.32 -28.84
N VAL A 432 9.24 27.49 -28.58
CA VAL A 432 10.67 27.89 -28.69
C VAL A 432 11.56 26.87 -29.42
N LYS A 433 12.69 27.35 -29.93
CA LYS A 433 13.83 26.58 -30.49
C LYS A 433 15.16 27.13 -29.96
N PRO A 434 16.26 26.36 -30.02
CA PRO A 434 17.59 26.92 -29.78
C PRO A 434 18.02 27.87 -30.91
N VAL A 435 18.70 28.96 -30.54
CA VAL A 435 19.18 30.01 -31.46
C VAL A 435 20.11 29.46 -32.54
N GLU A 436 21.07 28.61 -32.16
CA GLU A 436 22.06 28.02 -33.08
C GLU A 436 21.67 26.59 -33.54
N GLY A 437 20.39 26.25 -33.48
CA GLY A 437 19.88 24.93 -33.88
C GLY A 437 20.16 23.78 -32.90
N VAL A 438 21.01 23.99 -31.89
CA VAL A 438 21.27 23.05 -30.77
C VAL A 438 21.21 23.81 -29.45
N TRP A 439 20.57 23.22 -28.43
CA TRP A 439 20.48 23.84 -27.10
C TRP A 439 21.85 23.96 -26.42
N SER A 440 22.24 25.18 -26.09
CA SER A 440 23.49 25.44 -25.37
C SER A 440 23.45 24.89 -23.94
N SER A 441 24.62 24.57 -23.38
CA SER A 441 24.71 24.11 -21.99
C SER A 441 24.14 25.13 -21.00
N ALA A 442 24.25 26.43 -21.28
CA ALA A 442 23.64 27.50 -20.49
C ALA A 442 22.11 27.47 -20.54
N ALA A 443 21.51 27.29 -21.71
CA ALA A 443 20.05 27.14 -21.87
C ALA A 443 19.51 25.94 -21.09
N THR A 444 20.20 24.79 -21.19
CA THR A 444 19.86 23.56 -20.48
C THR A 444 20.05 23.69 -18.96
N LEU A 445 21.06 24.42 -18.48
CA LEU A 445 21.25 24.70 -17.05
C LEU A 445 20.14 25.63 -16.51
N LEU A 446 19.84 26.73 -17.20
CA LEU A 446 18.75 27.63 -16.81
C LEU A 446 17.40 26.90 -16.79
N PHE A 447 17.12 26.05 -17.79
CA PHE A 447 15.90 25.26 -17.80
C PHE A 447 15.83 24.25 -16.63
N LYS A 448 16.97 23.69 -16.21
CA LYS A 448 17.05 22.87 -14.97
C LYS A 448 16.76 23.70 -13.73
N GLU A 449 17.41 24.85 -13.57
CA GLU A 449 17.18 25.80 -12.46
C GLU A 449 15.72 26.25 -12.37
N LEU A 450 15.06 26.47 -13.50
CA LEU A 450 13.64 26.80 -13.57
C LEU A 450 12.74 25.65 -13.10
N CYS A 451 13.11 24.40 -13.35
CA CYS A 451 12.32 23.21 -13.02
C CYS A 451 12.53 22.63 -11.60
N VAL A 452 13.72 22.83 -11.00
CA VAL A 452 14.11 22.13 -9.76
C VAL A 452 13.14 22.39 -8.59
N SER A 453 12.70 21.30 -7.97
CA SER A 453 11.86 21.27 -6.75
C SER A 453 10.55 22.05 -6.81
N LYS A 454 9.95 22.20 -8.01
CA LYS A 454 8.70 22.93 -8.22
C LYS A 454 7.60 22.09 -8.84
N LEU A 455 6.40 22.23 -8.29
CA LEU A 455 5.16 21.84 -8.97
C LEU A 455 4.82 22.94 -9.99
N LEU A 456 4.84 22.60 -11.28
CA LEU A 456 4.58 23.52 -12.38
C LEU A 456 3.19 23.29 -12.98
N VAL A 457 2.68 24.30 -13.69
CA VAL A 457 1.53 24.15 -14.58
C VAL A 457 2.04 23.87 -16.00
N GLY A 458 1.68 22.70 -16.52
CA GLY A 458 1.87 22.34 -17.92
C GLY A 458 0.61 22.62 -18.73
N ILE A 459 0.72 23.45 -19.77
CA ILE A 459 -0.36 23.76 -20.71
C ILE A 459 -0.12 22.99 -22.00
N VAL A 460 -0.97 22.02 -22.30
CA VAL A 460 -0.81 21.09 -23.43
C VAL A 460 -1.03 21.79 -24.76
N ASP A 461 -0.07 21.72 -25.68
CA ASP A 461 -0.25 22.20 -27.04
C ASP A 461 -0.56 21.06 -28.03
N LYS A 462 0.37 20.12 -28.20
CA LYS A 462 0.26 19.06 -29.22
C LYS A 462 1.10 17.84 -28.87
N TYR A 463 0.81 16.70 -29.51
CA TYR A 463 1.70 15.55 -29.52
C TYR A 463 2.38 15.44 -30.89
N VAL A 464 3.69 15.20 -30.91
CA VAL A 464 4.48 14.96 -32.13
C VAL A 464 5.27 13.67 -31.91
N ASN A 465 5.02 12.65 -32.75
CA ASN A 465 5.70 11.34 -32.67
C ASN A 465 5.65 10.66 -31.27
N GLY A 466 4.63 10.98 -30.47
CA GLY A 466 4.46 10.48 -29.09
C GLY A 466 5.10 11.35 -28.00
N VAL A 467 5.85 12.40 -28.35
CA VAL A 467 6.35 13.43 -27.43
C VAL A 467 5.26 14.48 -27.20
N LEU A 468 5.04 14.86 -25.94
CA LEU A 468 4.12 15.91 -25.55
C LEU A 468 4.81 17.28 -25.64
N HIS A 469 4.31 18.16 -26.51
CA HIS A 469 4.67 19.58 -26.50
C HIS A 469 3.75 20.33 -25.54
N LEU A 470 4.34 20.96 -24.53
CA LEU A 470 3.63 21.78 -23.54
C LEU A 470 4.37 23.09 -23.25
N PHE A 471 3.63 24.12 -22.88
CA PHE A 471 4.21 25.29 -22.22
C PHE A 471 4.32 25.00 -20.73
N LEU A 472 5.47 25.30 -20.12
CA LEU A 472 5.68 25.24 -18.67
C LEU A 472 5.55 26.63 -18.05
N CYS A 473 4.86 26.69 -16.91
CA CYS A 473 4.65 27.88 -16.11
C CYS A 473 4.87 27.59 -14.61
N ASP A 474 5.61 28.45 -13.94
CA ASP A 474 5.77 28.47 -12.48
C ASP A 474 4.80 29.49 -11.87
N THR A 475 3.76 28.98 -11.22
CA THR A 475 2.71 29.77 -10.56
C THR A 475 2.91 29.84 -9.03
N SER A 476 4.15 29.64 -8.55
CA SER A 476 4.49 29.74 -7.11
C SER A 476 4.84 31.16 -6.66
N THR A 477 5.11 32.06 -7.63
CA THR A 477 5.40 33.47 -7.37
C THR A 477 4.14 34.35 -7.51
N LYS A 478 4.27 35.69 -7.50
CA LYS A 478 3.12 36.61 -7.59
C LYS A 478 2.59 36.78 -9.02
N GLU A 479 3.42 36.46 -10.00
CA GLU A 479 3.18 36.62 -11.43
C GLU A 479 3.54 35.27 -12.09
N ASP A 480 2.82 34.88 -13.13
CA ASP A 480 2.99 33.56 -13.74
C ASP A 480 4.26 33.52 -14.62
N VAL A 481 5.28 32.75 -14.19
CA VAL A 481 6.60 32.73 -14.85
C VAL A 481 6.63 31.62 -15.91
N TYR A 482 6.42 32.01 -17.16
CA TYR A 482 6.43 31.15 -18.33
C TYR A 482 7.84 30.88 -18.87
N PHE A 483 8.23 29.60 -18.98
CA PHE A 483 9.64 29.23 -19.23
C PHE A 483 10.12 29.53 -20.65
N HIS A 484 9.22 29.65 -21.61
CA HIS A 484 9.57 30.06 -22.98
C HIS A 484 10.07 31.51 -23.01
N TRP A 485 9.36 32.45 -22.36
CA TRP A 485 9.80 33.83 -22.20
C TRP A 485 11.14 33.94 -21.45
N VAL A 486 11.32 33.19 -20.36
CA VAL A 486 12.60 33.24 -19.61
C VAL A 486 13.79 32.75 -20.46
N LEU A 487 13.60 31.82 -21.40
CA LEU A 487 14.65 31.39 -22.32
C LEU A 487 14.88 32.41 -23.46
N THR A 488 13.84 33.08 -23.98
CA THR A 488 13.99 34.10 -25.04
C THR A 488 14.64 35.37 -24.49
N ASP A 489 14.21 35.84 -23.32
CA ASP A 489 14.67 37.09 -22.71
C ASP A 489 16.13 37.00 -22.23
N ARG A 490 16.65 35.78 -22.05
CA ARG A 490 18.05 35.48 -21.75
C ARG A 490 18.90 35.23 -23.01
N GLY A 491 18.33 35.34 -24.21
CA GLY A 491 19.02 35.06 -25.47
C GLY A 491 19.43 33.58 -25.62
N HIS A 492 18.64 32.67 -25.06
CA HIS A 492 18.89 31.22 -25.10
C HIS A 492 17.95 30.49 -26.06
N ALA A 493 16.85 31.13 -26.47
CA ALA A 493 15.88 30.61 -27.41
C ALA A 493 15.38 31.68 -28.38
N ASP A 494 14.97 31.25 -29.56
CA ASP A 494 14.09 32.00 -30.46
C ASP A 494 12.65 31.51 -30.29
N ILE A 495 11.67 32.37 -30.59
CA ILE A 495 10.26 32.00 -30.70
C ILE A 495 10.01 31.23 -32.03
N CYS A 496 9.25 30.14 -31.95
CA CYS A 496 8.79 29.33 -33.09
C CYS A 496 7.35 29.63 -33.52
N GLU A 497 6.49 29.89 -32.54
CA GLU A 497 5.05 30.04 -32.72
C GLU A 497 4.58 31.19 -31.82
N GLU A 498 4.14 32.31 -32.40
CA GLU A 498 3.70 33.52 -31.66
C GLU A 498 2.48 33.26 -30.75
N ASN A 499 1.78 32.15 -30.96
CA ASN A 499 0.59 31.75 -30.22
C ASN A 499 0.95 31.12 -28.86
N ALA A 500 1.45 31.94 -27.94
CA ALA A 500 1.44 31.62 -26.52
C ALA A 500 -0.02 31.32 -26.04
N PRO A 501 -0.22 30.47 -25.02
CA PRO A 501 -1.54 30.01 -24.62
C PRO A 501 -2.32 31.05 -23.79
N PHE A 502 -2.84 32.06 -24.47
CA PHE A 502 -3.70 33.15 -23.98
C PHE A 502 -3.08 34.12 -22.97
N GLN A 503 -3.02 35.40 -23.38
CA GLN A 503 -3.13 36.55 -22.47
C GLN A 503 -4.60 36.78 -22.12
#